data_AF-A0A821KAQ3-F1
#
_entry.id   AF-A0A821KAQ3-F1
#
_cell.length_a   1.000
_cell.length_b   1.000
_cell.length_c   1.000
_cell.angle_alpha   90.00
_cell.angle_beta   90.00
_cell.angle_gamma   90.00
#
_symmetry.space_group_name_H-M   'P 1'
#
loop_
_entity.id
_entity.type
_entity.pdbx_description
1 polymer ?
#
loop_
_entity_poly.entity_id
_entity_poly.type
_entity_poly.pdbx_seq_one_letter_code
_entity_poly.pdbx_strand_id
1 'polypeptide(L)'
;VPERVRPVPIDYCPIDPIEFDKLTNRFNSQVNMWKWVSLLIAIPAVALLTYLNLILPQDHIRPEYKDWDHLRPRMKWPFKDGTHSPFHSKWFNAIHFENKG
;
A
#
# COMPACT_ATOMS: atom_id res chain seq x y z
N VAL A 1 28.32 47.19 2.41
CA VAL A 1 28.35 45.74 2.11
C VAL A 1 28.23 45.01 3.43
N PRO A 2 27.17 44.24 3.70
CA PRO A 2 27.10 43.48 4.95
C PRO A 2 28.11 42.34 4.91
N GLU A 3 28.87 42.20 5.98
CA GLU A 3 29.85 41.14 6.18
C GLU A 3 29.14 39.78 6.14
N ARG A 4 29.56 38.93 5.20
CA ARG A 4 28.99 37.60 5.01
C ARG A 4 29.40 36.77 6.23
N VAL A 5 28.49 36.56 7.19
CA VAL A 5 28.69 35.64 8.31
C VAL A 5 29.11 34.29 7.71
N ARG A 6 30.38 33.92 7.88
CA ARG A 6 30.84 32.61 7.41
C ARG A 6 30.04 31.56 8.19
N PRO A 7 29.50 30.51 7.54
CA PRO A 7 28.93 29.41 8.29
C PRO A 7 30.01 28.92 9.25
N VAL A 8 29.69 28.86 10.54
CA VAL A 8 30.55 28.22 11.53
C VAL A 8 30.82 26.82 10.98
N PRO A 9 32.08 26.38 10.89
CA PRO A 9 32.38 25.00 10.53
C PRO A 9 31.51 24.14 11.44
N ILE A 10 30.68 23.28 10.84
CA ILE A 10 30.03 22.23 11.62
C ILE A 10 31.21 21.41 12.09
N ASP A 11 31.67 21.65 13.32
CA ASP A 11 32.77 20.92 13.91
C ASP A 11 32.30 19.48 13.92
N TYR A 12 32.80 18.70 12.96
CA TYR A 12 32.74 17.26 13.05
C TYR A 12 33.60 16.92 14.25
N CYS A 13 33.01 16.93 15.45
CA CYS A 13 33.62 16.25 16.58
C CYS A 13 33.90 14.83 16.09
N PRO A 14 35.17 14.39 16.04
CA PRO A 14 35.48 13.02 15.71
C PRO A 14 34.76 12.17 16.75
N ILE A 15 33.77 11.38 16.31
CA ILE A 15 33.12 10.42 17.20
C ILE A 15 34.23 9.49 17.66
N ASP A 16 34.38 9.35 18.98
CA ASP A 16 35.41 8.49 19.54
C ASP A 16 35.26 7.09 18.94
N PRO A 17 36.36 6.42 18.53
CA PRO A 17 36.29 5.12 17.84
C PRO A 17 35.54 4.07 18.66
N ILE A 18 35.63 4.18 20.00
CA ILE A 18 34.90 3.33 20.94
C ILE A 18 33.37 3.57 20.90
N GLU A 19 32.94 4.82 20.73
CA GLU A 19 31.51 5.15 20.62
C GLU A 19 30.96 4.74 19.25
N PHE A 20 31.75 4.92 18.19
CA PHE A 20 31.41 4.44 16.85
C PHE A 20 31.20 2.92 16.83
N ASP A 21 32.09 2.15 17.44
CA ASP A 21 31.95 0.69 17.54
C ASP A 21 30.73 0.27 18.37
N LYS A 22 30.40 1.00 19.43
CA LYS A 22 29.16 0.74 20.20
C LYS A 22 27.92 1.00 19.36
N LEU A 23 27.91 2.08 18.58
CA LEU A 23 26.80 2.43 17.71
C LEU A 23 26.61 1.38 16.61
N THR A 24 27.69 1.02 15.90
CA THR A 24 27.63 0.01 14.83
C THR A 24 27.18 -1.35 15.37
N ASN A 25 27.67 -1.78 16.53
CA ASN A 25 27.21 -3.01 17.18
C ASN A 25 25.73 -2.98 17.55
N ARG A 26 25.22 -1.85 18.05
CA ARG A 26 23.78 -1.68 18.31
C ARG A 26 22.95 -1.72 17.03
N PHE A 27 23.39 -1.05 15.96
CA PHE A 27 22.70 -1.10 14.67
C PHE A 27 22.70 -2.51 14.09
N ASN A 28 23.84 -3.20 14.10
CA ASN A 28 23.96 -4.58 13.62
C ASN A 28 23.05 -5.53 14.42
N SER A 29 22.98 -5.37 15.75
CA SER A 29 22.06 -6.15 16.60
C SER A 29 20.59 -5.92 16.21
N GLN A 30 20.18 -4.66 16.05
CA GLN A 30 18.82 -4.32 15.64
C GLN A 30 18.49 -4.86 14.24
N VAL A 31 19.39 -4.67 13.27
CA VAL A 31 19.24 -5.18 11.91
C VAL A 31 19.10 -6.70 11.91
N ASN A 32 19.92 -7.41 12.69
CA ASN A 32 19.85 -8.87 12.80
C ASN A 32 18.54 -9.33 13.44
N MET A 33 18.06 -8.66 14.49
CA MET A 33 16.77 -8.95 15.10
C MET A 33 15.63 -8.82 14.08
N TRP A 34 15.55 -7.70 13.36
CA TRP A 34 14.50 -7.48 12.36
C TRP A 34 14.61 -8.41 11.15
N LYS A 35 15.84 -8.78 10.77
CA LYS A 35 16.08 -9.79 9.74
C LYS A 35 15.50 -11.15 10.16
N TRP A 36 15.73 -11.59 11.39
CA TRP A 36 15.17 -12.86 11.87
C TRP A 36 13.65 -12.81 12.05
N VAL A 37 13.12 -11.72 12.60
CA VAL A 37 11.67 -11.54 12.74
C VAL A 37 10.98 -11.56 11.37
N SER A 38 11.51 -10.85 10.38
CA SER A 38 10.92 -10.84 9.04
C SER A 38 10.99 -12.23 8.37
N LEU A 39 12.13 -12.92 8.46
CA LEU A 39 12.30 -14.23 7.84
C LEU A 39 11.50 -15.35 8.51
N LEU A 40 11.43 -15.36 9.84
CA LEU A 40 10.83 -16.46 10.61
C LEU A 40 9.35 -16.23 10.95
N ILE A 41 8.90 -14.98 11.00
CA ILE A 41 7.53 -14.65 11.40
C ILE A 41 6.76 -14.03 10.24
N ALA A 42 7.27 -12.92 9.68
CA ALA A 42 6.50 -12.17 8.69
C ALA A 42 6.29 -12.97 7.39
N ILE A 43 7.34 -13.59 6.86
CA ILE A 43 7.24 -14.39 5.62
C ILE A 43 6.30 -15.59 5.78
N PRO A 44 6.42 -16.45 6.81
CA PRO A 44 5.47 -17.54 7.02
C PRO A 44 4.03 -17.08 7.24
N ALA A 45 3.83 -15.97 7.96
CA ALA A 45 2.50 -15.41 8.17
C ALA A 45 1.86 -14.94 6.85
N VAL A 46 2.61 -14.22 6.00
CA VAL A 46 2.13 -13.81 4.68
C VAL A 46 1.87 -15.02 3.78
N ALA A 47 2.75 -16.03 3.80
CA ALA A 47 2.55 -17.26 3.05
C ALA A 47 1.25 -17.98 3.46
N LEU A 48 0.97 -18.07 4.76
CA LEU A 48 -0.28 -18.66 5.27
C LEU A 48 -1.51 -17.85 4.85
N LEU A 49 -1.48 -16.52 4.99
CA LEU A 49 -2.60 -15.66 4.57
C LEU A 49 -2.84 -15.73 3.06
N THR A 50 -1.76 -15.82 2.27
CA THR A 50 -1.81 -16.00 0.82
C THR A 50 -2.47 -17.33 0.47
N TYR A 51 -2.09 -18.42 1.15
CA TYR A 51 -2.71 -19.73 0.99
C TYR A 51 -4.22 -19.67 1.26
N LEU A 52 -4.62 -19.07 2.38
CA LEU A 52 -6.04 -18.97 2.76
C LEU A 52 -6.86 -18.13 1.77
N ASN A 53 -6.30 -17.05 1.21
CA ASN A 53 -7.04 -16.15 0.34
C ASN A 53 -7.13 -16.66 -1.12
N LEU A 54 -6.09 -17.34 -1.62
CA LEU A 54 -6.04 -17.82 -3.01
C LEU A 54 -6.59 -19.24 -3.19
N ILE A 55 -6.38 -20.13 -2.21
CA ILE A 55 -6.66 -21.56 -2.39
C ILE A 55 -8.03 -21.92 -1.84
N LEU A 56 -8.51 -21.21 -0.80
CA LEU A 56 -9.85 -21.43 -0.31
C LEU A 56 -10.85 -20.80 -1.30
N PRO A 57 -11.73 -21.58 -1.94
CA PRO A 57 -12.66 -21.05 -2.93
C PRO A 57 -13.58 -20.02 -2.25
N GLN A 58 -13.46 -18.78 -2.68
CA GLN A 58 -14.44 -17.75 -2.36
C GLN A 58 -15.53 -17.83 -3.44
N ASP A 59 -16.57 -18.64 -3.20
CA ASP A 59 -17.74 -18.69 -4.08
C ASP A 59 -18.52 -17.37 -3.99
N HIS A 60 -18.02 -16.35 -4.68
CA HIS A 60 -18.68 -15.06 -4.80
C HIS A 60 -19.79 -15.17 -5.85
N ILE A 61 -20.93 -15.73 -5.46
CA ILE A 61 -22.14 -15.74 -6.28
C ILE A 61 -22.57 -14.28 -6.47
N ARG A 62 -22.64 -13.85 -7.73
CA ARG A 62 -23.13 -12.52 -8.07
C ARG A 62 -24.59 -12.40 -7.61
N PRO A 63 -24.95 -11.39 -6.79
CA PRO A 63 -26.34 -11.17 -6.44
C PRO A 63 -27.16 -10.80 -7.69
N GLU A 64 -28.45 -11.13 -7.67
CA GLU A 64 -29.37 -10.74 -8.73
C GLU A 64 -29.35 -9.22 -8.92
N TYR A 65 -29.37 -8.78 -10.18
CA TYR A 65 -29.40 -7.36 -10.47
C TYR A 65 -30.74 -6.78 -10.06
N LYS A 66 -30.71 -5.84 -9.11
CA LYS A 66 -31.83 -4.96 -8.82
C LYS A 66 -31.40 -3.52 -9.04
N ASP A 67 -32.29 -2.78 -9.69
CA ASP A 67 -32.06 -1.39 -10.02
C ASP A 67 -32.57 -0.51 -8.88
N TRP A 68 -31.66 -0.17 -7.98
CA TRP A 68 -31.98 0.65 -6.83
C TRP A 68 -31.62 2.11 -7.15
N ASP A 69 -32.52 3.04 -6.90
CA ASP A 69 -32.34 4.47 -7.24
C ASP A 69 -31.08 5.10 -6.60
N HIS A 70 -30.65 4.58 -5.46
CA HIS A 70 -29.45 5.04 -4.74
C HIS A 70 -28.16 4.33 -5.18
N LEU A 71 -28.26 3.25 -5.97
CA LEU A 71 -27.11 2.56 -6.54
C LEU A 71 -26.89 3.05 -7.98
N ARG A 72 -25.61 3.17 -8.37
CA ARG A 72 -25.22 3.61 -9.72
C ARG A 72 -25.75 5.02 -10.09
N PRO A 73 -25.73 6.02 -9.19
CA PRO A 73 -26.10 7.40 -9.56
C PRO A 73 -25.20 7.85 -10.72
N ARG A 74 -25.83 8.28 -11.81
CA ARG A 74 -25.12 8.56 -13.07
C ARG A 74 -24.53 9.98 -13.03
N MET A 75 -23.37 10.11 -12.39
CA MET A 75 -22.44 11.21 -12.70
C MET A 75 -21.61 10.79 -13.91
N LYS A 76 -21.55 11.62 -14.95
CA LYS A 76 -20.78 11.31 -16.16
C LYS A 76 -19.30 11.26 -15.81
N TRP A 77 -18.69 10.08 -15.92
CA TRP A 77 -17.25 9.96 -15.70
C TRP A 77 -16.46 10.70 -16.78
N PRO A 78 -15.33 11.33 -16.46
CA PRO A 78 -14.55 12.13 -17.41
C PRO A 78 -13.75 11.29 -18.42
N PHE A 79 -14.04 10.00 -18.55
CA PHE A 79 -13.28 9.04 -19.37
C PHE A 79 -14.21 8.22 -20.29
N LYS A 80 -13.62 7.69 -21.37
CA LYS A 80 -14.18 6.77 -22.38
C LYS A 80 -15.70 6.88 -22.62
N ASP A 81 -16.51 6.12 -21.89
CA ASP A 81 -17.96 5.97 -22.15
C ASP A 81 -18.84 6.73 -21.15
N GLY A 82 -18.26 7.38 -20.13
CA GLY A 82 -18.96 8.14 -19.10
C GLY A 82 -19.89 7.34 -18.17
N THR A 83 -20.13 6.07 -18.47
CA THR A 83 -21.09 5.17 -17.81
C THR A 83 -20.41 4.09 -16.96
N HIS A 84 -19.20 3.69 -17.32
CA HIS A 84 -18.42 2.68 -16.62
C HIS A 84 -17.44 3.34 -15.65
N SER A 85 -17.32 2.81 -14.43
CA SER A 85 -16.32 3.26 -13.48
C SER A 85 -14.90 2.91 -13.95
N PRO A 86 -13.84 3.58 -13.46
CA PRO A 86 -12.46 3.29 -13.84
C PRO A 86 -12.03 1.83 -13.61
N PHE A 87 -12.60 1.17 -12.60
CA PHE A 87 -12.38 -0.24 -12.28
C PHE A 87 -13.65 -1.06 -12.51
N HIS A 88 -14.21 -1.00 -13.73
CA HIS A 88 -15.40 -1.75 -14.09
C HIS A 88 -15.10 -3.22 -14.40
N SER A 89 -15.74 -4.15 -13.68
CA SER A 89 -15.79 -5.58 -14.02
C SER A 89 -17.16 -5.94 -14.59
N LYS A 90 -17.20 -6.46 -15.83
CA LYS A 90 -18.45 -6.92 -16.49
C LYS A 90 -19.19 -7.98 -15.67
N TRP A 91 -18.44 -8.79 -14.92
CA TRP A 91 -19.00 -9.87 -14.13
C TRP A 91 -19.68 -9.36 -12.85
N PHE A 92 -19.03 -8.48 -12.09
CA PHE A 92 -19.50 -8.04 -10.76
C PHE A 92 -20.24 -6.70 -10.76
N ASN A 93 -19.83 -5.76 -11.61
CA ASN A 93 -20.36 -4.41 -11.60
C ASN A 93 -21.47 -4.30 -12.64
N ALA A 94 -22.72 -4.38 -12.20
CA ALA A 94 -23.83 -4.15 -13.12
C ALA A 94 -23.91 -2.66 -13.50
N ILE A 95 -24.21 -2.40 -14.77
CA ILE A 95 -24.56 -1.08 -15.28
C ILE A 95 -26.07 -0.89 -15.23
N HIS A 96 -26.51 0.36 -15.05
CA HIS A 96 -27.93 0.70 -15.13
C HIS A 96 -28.44 0.40 -16.54
N PHE A 97 -29.38 -0.54 -16.64
CA PHE A 97 -30.04 -0.88 -17.90
C PHE A 97 -31.01 0.25 -18.27
N GLU A 98 -30.52 1.23 -19.03
CA GLU A 98 -31.45 2.12 -19.74
C GLU A 98 -32.13 1.27 -20.82
N ASN A 99 -33.46 1.15 -20.72
CA ASN A 99 -34.32 0.67 -21.81
C ASN A 99 -34.06 1.56 -23.04
N LYS A 100 -33.16 1.13 -23.93
CA LYS A 100 -33.07 1.70 -25.26
C LYS A 100 -34.25 1.15 -26.05
N GLY A 101 -35.34 1.92 -26.04
CA GLY A 101 -36.35 1.84 -27.10
C GLY A 101 -35.74 2.18 -28.46
#